data_AF-A0AAU1ELC3-F1
#
_entry.id   AF-A0AAU1ELC3-F1
#
_cell.length_a   1.000
_cell.length_b   1.000
_cell.length_c   1.000
_cell.angle_alpha   90.00
_cell.angle_beta   90.00
_cell.angle_gamma   90.00
#
_symmetry.space_group_name_H-M   'P 1'
#
loop_
_entity.id
_entity.type
_entity.pdbx_description
1 polymer ?
#
loop_
_entity_poly.entity_id
_entity_poly.type
_entity_poly.pdbx_seq_one_letter_code
_entity_poly.pdbx_strand_id
1 'polypeptide(L)'
;MRLAGACITGRLNLRFAEIPVPIVLNECRFDEVPSLQGARIRELTLTGCALPGLAADTAQIDGRLVLTRCHLTGPLVPTRAQIHSDLDLRDTVITAPGAEAISAARLIAGGDVLCTNMAVQGAFRLPGAAISGEFDLEGASLSNPGGHALDAYHTQITEDFTFHPGFSAEGRIILSGATVAAAIGFCGARLNNADDVALEAVDVSVARNFDLGAGLTVDGGIKLDGSRIGTQLSFRDATLRNPGGMALLACGALFFGAHHPAPLEAEKAPPFNAVFYTLDLLVPITAFGQEAAFAPRDSGQWLAYALTAAGWILATTVGARISRAISRQ
;
A
#
# COMPACT_ATOMS: atom_id res chain seq x y z
N MET A 1 1.58 -25.67 25.73
CA MET A 1 2.43 -24.97 26.72
C MET A 1 1.77 -23.64 27.05
N ARG A 2 1.76 -23.20 28.32
CA ARG A 2 1.22 -21.89 28.73
C ARG A 2 2.22 -21.19 29.65
N LEU A 3 2.69 -19.99 29.27
CA LEU A 3 3.52 -19.13 30.14
C LEU A 3 2.86 -17.77 30.31
N ALA A 4 3.09 -17.13 31.46
CA ALA A 4 2.62 -15.78 31.76
C ALA A 4 3.73 -15.02 32.49
N GLY A 5 3.98 -13.76 32.11
CA GLY A 5 4.95 -12.88 32.79
C GLY A 5 6.41 -13.33 32.72
N ALA A 6 6.74 -14.26 31.81
CA ALA A 6 8.06 -14.88 31.77
C ALA A 6 9.06 -14.04 30.94
N CYS A 7 10.31 -13.98 31.40
CA CYS A 7 11.43 -13.51 30.58
C CYS A 7 12.13 -14.72 29.95
N ILE A 8 12.13 -14.79 28.63
CA ILE A 8 12.74 -15.87 27.86
C ILE A 8 14.14 -15.41 27.46
N THR A 9 15.10 -15.81 28.31
CA THR A 9 16.52 -15.50 28.14
C THR A 9 17.13 -16.52 27.17
N GLY A 10 17.41 -16.08 25.95
CA GLY A 10 17.90 -16.93 24.85
C GLY A 10 16.87 -17.18 23.74
N ARG A 11 17.31 -17.80 22.64
CA ARG A 11 16.45 -18.05 21.48
C ARG A 11 15.44 -19.18 21.73
N LEU A 12 14.15 -18.86 21.69
CA LEU A 12 13.09 -19.86 21.50
C LEU A 12 13.15 -20.40 20.05
N ASN A 13 13.84 -21.52 19.86
CA ASN A 13 14.05 -22.14 18.56
C ASN A 13 13.10 -23.33 18.37
N LEU A 14 12.07 -23.15 17.55
CA LEU A 14 11.07 -24.15 17.18
C LEU A 14 11.20 -24.57 15.71
N ARG A 15 12.36 -24.31 15.09
CA ARG A 15 12.58 -24.56 13.66
C ARG A 15 12.34 -26.02 13.32
N PHE A 16 11.56 -26.27 12.27
CA PHE A 16 11.20 -27.60 11.79
C PHE A 16 10.58 -28.52 12.86
N ALA A 17 10.11 -27.97 13.97
CA ALA A 17 9.48 -28.74 15.03
C ALA A 17 8.01 -29.02 14.70
N GLU A 18 7.51 -30.17 15.15
CA GLU A 18 6.08 -30.48 15.16
C GLU A 18 5.53 -30.32 16.57
N ILE A 19 4.56 -29.42 16.76
CA ILE A 19 3.98 -29.11 18.06
C ILE A 19 2.46 -29.25 17.97
N PRO A 20 1.89 -30.42 18.32
CA PRO A 20 0.47 -30.73 18.10
C PRO A 20 -0.47 -30.04 19.10
N VAL A 21 0.09 -29.28 20.05
CA VAL A 21 -0.65 -28.58 21.11
C VAL A 21 -0.43 -27.06 21.01
N PRO A 22 -1.41 -26.24 21.42
CA PRO A 22 -1.25 -24.78 21.42
C PRO A 22 -0.09 -24.30 22.31
N ILE A 23 0.58 -23.24 21.85
CA ILE A 23 1.54 -22.46 22.63
C ILE A 23 0.89 -21.12 22.95
N VAL A 24 0.68 -20.84 24.24
CA VAL A 24 0.08 -19.60 24.72
C VAL A 24 1.06 -18.89 25.64
N LEU A 25 1.36 -17.63 25.32
CA LEU A 25 2.33 -16.80 26.03
C LEU A 25 1.68 -15.43 26.27
N ASN A 26 1.52 -15.07 27.54
CA ASN A 26 0.90 -13.82 27.94
C ASN A 26 1.90 -12.94 28.67
N GLU A 27 2.02 -11.68 28.30
CA GLU A 27 2.85 -10.69 28.99
C GLU A 27 4.32 -11.16 29.14
N CYS A 28 4.81 -11.92 28.16
CA CYS A 28 6.17 -12.44 28.15
C CYS A 28 7.13 -11.49 27.42
N ARG A 29 8.40 -11.51 27.82
CA ARG A 29 9.50 -10.79 27.15
C ARG A 29 10.49 -11.77 26.55
N PHE A 30 10.99 -11.47 25.36
CA PHE A 30 12.03 -12.24 24.68
C PHE A 30 13.29 -11.39 24.51
N ASP A 31 14.45 -11.97 24.82
CA ASP A 31 15.74 -11.30 24.61
C ASP A 31 16.27 -11.52 23.19
N GLU A 32 15.90 -12.64 22.57
CA GLU A 32 16.29 -13.00 21.21
C GLU A 32 15.07 -13.31 20.33
N VAL A 33 15.24 -13.20 19.00
CA VAL A 33 14.16 -13.41 18.04
C VAL A 33 13.68 -14.86 18.08
N PRO A 34 12.44 -15.16 18.54
CA PRO A 34 11.85 -16.48 18.43
C PRO A 34 11.74 -16.92 16.96
N SER A 35 11.98 -18.20 16.71
CA SER A 35 11.97 -18.77 15.35
C SER A 35 11.07 -19.99 15.25
N LEU A 36 10.09 -19.91 14.36
CA LEU A 36 9.15 -20.96 13.94
C LEU A 36 9.45 -21.41 12.50
N GLN A 37 10.64 -21.13 11.97
CA GLN A 37 10.92 -21.38 10.55
C GLN A 37 10.71 -22.86 10.21
N GLY A 38 9.81 -23.12 9.27
CA GLY A 38 9.45 -24.46 8.81
C GLY A 38 8.77 -25.34 9.87
N ALA A 39 8.38 -24.76 11.01
CA ALA A 39 7.69 -25.48 12.08
C ALA A 39 6.25 -25.81 11.66
N ARG A 40 5.72 -26.92 12.16
CA ARG A 40 4.30 -27.24 12.12
C ARG A 40 3.72 -27.18 13.52
N ILE A 41 2.85 -26.21 13.78
CA ILE A 41 2.29 -25.99 15.11
C ILE A 41 0.77 -25.96 15.08
N ARG A 42 0.14 -26.34 16.19
CA ARG A 42 -1.32 -26.24 16.32
C ARG A 42 -1.80 -24.79 16.30
N GLU A 43 -1.25 -23.96 17.18
CA GLU A 43 -1.65 -22.55 17.35
C GLU A 43 -0.54 -21.85 18.16
N LEU A 44 -0.27 -20.59 17.82
CA LEU A 44 0.58 -19.72 18.63
C LEU A 44 -0.20 -18.47 19.02
N THR A 45 -0.28 -18.23 20.32
CA THR A 45 -0.90 -17.04 20.89
C THR A 45 0.11 -16.29 21.72
N LEU A 46 0.46 -15.09 21.28
CA LEU A 46 1.24 -14.08 21.99
C LEU A 46 0.29 -12.93 22.32
N THR A 47 0.12 -12.62 23.60
CA THR A 47 -0.73 -11.51 24.03
C THR A 47 0.03 -10.61 24.98
N GLY A 48 0.15 -9.31 24.70
CA GLY A 48 0.89 -8.40 25.58
C GLY A 48 2.40 -8.65 25.61
N CYS A 49 2.96 -9.36 24.62
CA CYS A 49 4.36 -9.77 24.64
C CYS A 49 5.30 -8.73 24.02
N ALA A 50 6.54 -8.69 24.49
CA ALA A 50 7.63 -7.89 23.91
C ALA A 50 8.66 -8.80 23.22
N LEU A 51 8.92 -8.56 21.94
CA LEU A 51 9.71 -9.43 21.07
C LEU A 51 10.71 -8.57 20.26
N PRO A 52 11.96 -9.02 20.03
CA PRO A 52 12.85 -8.34 19.09
C PRO A 52 12.52 -8.64 17.61
N GLY A 53 11.46 -9.41 17.35
CA GLY A 53 10.99 -9.86 16.04
C GLY A 53 10.33 -11.24 16.17
N LEU A 54 9.78 -11.77 15.07
CA LEU A 54 9.27 -13.14 14.99
C LEU A 54 9.57 -13.72 13.61
N ALA A 55 10.43 -14.72 13.54
CA ALA A 55 10.71 -15.44 12.29
C ALA A 55 9.73 -16.61 12.16
N ALA A 56 8.78 -16.51 11.22
CA ALA A 56 7.76 -17.52 10.97
C ALA A 56 7.78 -18.02 9.51
N ASP A 57 8.92 -17.87 8.84
CA ASP A 57 9.11 -18.25 7.44
C ASP A 57 8.71 -19.70 7.22
N THR A 58 7.86 -19.97 6.23
CA THR A 58 7.41 -21.31 5.84
C THR A 58 6.71 -22.12 6.96
N ALA A 59 6.33 -21.47 8.07
CA ALA A 59 5.64 -22.12 9.17
C ALA A 59 4.24 -22.59 8.73
N GLN A 60 3.83 -23.75 9.22
CA GLN A 60 2.49 -24.31 9.05
C GLN A 60 1.75 -24.23 10.39
N ILE A 61 0.67 -23.46 10.42
CA ILE A 61 -0.11 -23.21 11.63
C ILE A 61 -1.51 -23.77 11.37
N ASP A 62 -1.82 -24.92 11.98
CA ASP A 62 -3.09 -25.64 11.77
C ASP A 62 -4.31 -24.84 12.28
N GLY A 63 -4.08 -23.86 13.16
CA GLY A 63 -5.07 -22.95 13.73
C GLY A 63 -4.71 -21.49 13.45
N ARG A 64 -4.67 -20.68 14.50
CA ARG A 64 -4.40 -19.23 14.39
C ARG A 64 -2.96 -18.87 14.74
N LEU A 65 -2.51 -17.75 14.17
CA LEU A 65 -1.34 -17.02 14.64
C LEU A 65 -1.80 -15.70 15.25
N VAL A 66 -1.73 -15.60 16.57
CA VAL A 66 -2.23 -14.43 17.31
C VAL A 66 -1.05 -13.70 17.94
N LEU A 67 -0.85 -12.44 17.57
CA LEU A 67 0.03 -11.47 18.22
C LEU A 67 -0.81 -10.23 18.52
N THR A 68 -1.52 -10.23 19.65
CA THR A 68 -2.37 -9.10 20.04
C THR A 68 -1.72 -8.28 21.15
N ARG A 69 -1.87 -6.95 21.08
CA ARG A 69 -1.28 -6.03 22.07
C ARG A 69 0.23 -6.24 22.26
N CYS A 70 0.94 -6.70 21.24
CA CYS A 70 2.35 -7.02 21.32
C CYS A 70 3.21 -5.83 20.89
N HIS A 71 4.48 -5.83 21.30
CA HIS A 71 5.48 -4.85 20.88
C HIS A 71 6.66 -5.59 20.25
N LEU A 72 6.80 -5.44 18.93
CA LEU A 72 7.93 -5.98 18.17
C LEU A 72 8.90 -4.84 17.86
N THR A 73 10.14 -4.93 18.33
CA THR A 73 11.20 -3.96 17.99
C THR A 73 12.01 -4.38 16.76
N GLY A 74 11.46 -5.31 15.98
CA GLY A 74 12.06 -5.85 14.77
C GLY A 74 11.00 -6.62 13.96
N PRO A 75 11.41 -7.30 12.88
CA PRO A 75 10.47 -7.74 11.85
C PRO A 75 9.61 -8.94 12.27
N LEU A 76 8.38 -8.95 11.79
CA LEU A 76 7.50 -10.12 11.71
C LEU A 76 7.63 -10.74 10.30
N VAL A 77 8.13 -11.96 10.22
CA VAL A 77 8.48 -12.59 8.94
C VAL A 77 7.67 -13.88 8.71
N PRO A 78 6.38 -13.81 8.34
CA PRO A 78 5.57 -14.97 7.98
C PRO A 78 5.64 -15.25 6.47
N THR A 79 6.80 -15.03 5.85
CA THR A 79 6.99 -15.27 4.41
C THR A 79 6.71 -16.73 4.08
N ARG A 80 5.80 -16.96 3.12
CA ARG A 80 5.34 -18.30 2.71
C ARG A 80 4.79 -19.15 3.86
N ALA A 81 4.39 -18.53 4.98
CA ALA A 81 3.69 -19.25 6.04
C ALA A 81 2.29 -19.66 5.54
N GLN A 82 1.76 -20.72 6.13
CA GLN A 82 0.40 -21.20 5.90
C GLN A 82 -0.31 -21.21 7.25
N ILE A 83 -1.30 -20.35 7.38
CA ILE A 83 -2.15 -20.25 8.56
C ILE A 83 -3.52 -20.75 8.13
N HIS A 84 -4.00 -21.84 8.73
CA HIS A 84 -5.25 -22.45 8.31
C HIS A 84 -6.48 -21.61 8.69
N SER A 85 -6.36 -20.79 9.73
CA SER A 85 -7.38 -19.83 10.17
C SER A 85 -6.79 -18.41 10.11
N ASP A 86 -6.87 -17.67 11.21
CA ASP A 86 -6.68 -16.22 11.20
C ASP A 86 -5.25 -15.83 11.59
N LEU A 87 -4.78 -14.74 10.99
CA LEU A 87 -3.64 -13.97 11.47
C LEU A 87 -4.17 -12.74 12.21
N ASP A 88 -4.00 -12.71 13.52
CA ASP A 88 -4.51 -11.64 14.38
C ASP A 88 -3.36 -10.79 14.93
N LEU A 89 -3.24 -9.56 14.44
CA LEU A 89 -2.23 -8.55 14.79
C LEU A 89 -2.86 -7.33 15.49
N ARG A 90 -4.08 -7.46 16.02
CA ARG A 90 -4.80 -6.32 16.60
C ARG A 90 -4.05 -5.67 17.77
N ASP A 91 -4.11 -4.34 17.80
CA ASP A 91 -3.46 -3.49 18.81
C ASP A 91 -1.94 -3.72 18.96
N THR A 92 -1.28 -4.31 17.97
CA THR A 92 0.16 -4.60 18.01
C THR A 92 0.97 -3.46 17.40
N VAL A 93 2.16 -3.23 17.96
CA VAL A 93 3.12 -2.23 17.46
C VAL A 93 4.34 -2.97 16.91
N ILE A 94 4.71 -2.68 15.67
CA ILE A 94 5.90 -3.25 15.00
C ILE A 94 6.79 -2.11 14.53
N THR A 95 7.99 -2.01 15.12
CA THR A 95 8.95 -0.93 14.84
C THR A 95 10.21 -1.49 14.19
N ALA A 96 10.35 -1.28 12.88
CA ALA A 96 11.54 -1.59 12.10
C ALA A 96 11.76 -0.51 10.99
N PRO A 97 12.07 0.75 11.38
CA PRO A 97 12.17 1.86 10.44
C PRO A 97 13.26 1.62 9.39
N GLY A 98 12.96 1.96 8.13
CA GLY A 98 13.88 1.74 7.00
C GLY A 98 14.03 0.27 6.56
N ALA A 99 13.28 -0.65 7.16
CA ALA A 99 13.27 -2.07 6.83
C ALA A 99 11.85 -2.58 6.50
N GLU A 100 11.74 -3.85 6.12
CA GLU A 100 10.46 -4.56 6.06
C GLU A 100 10.04 -4.97 7.47
N ALA A 101 9.12 -4.21 8.07
CA ALA A 101 8.60 -4.49 9.41
C ALA A 101 7.70 -5.73 9.42
N ILE A 102 6.93 -5.94 8.36
CA ILE A 102 6.18 -7.16 8.13
C ILE A 102 6.52 -7.67 6.73
N SER A 103 7.06 -8.88 6.64
CA SER A 103 7.41 -9.53 5.37
C SER A 103 6.62 -10.84 5.22
N ALA A 104 5.43 -10.70 4.63
CA ALA A 104 4.40 -11.73 4.45
C ALA A 104 4.24 -12.15 2.97
N ALA A 105 5.34 -12.12 2.21
CA ALA A 105 5.31 -12.49 0.80
C ALA A 105 4.77 -13.92 0.62
N ARG A 106 3.74 -14.07 -0.22
CA ARG A 106 3.06 -15.35 -0.49
C ARG A 106 2.53 -16.06 0.77
N LEU A 107 2.16 -15.30 1.80
CA LEU A 107 1.41 -15.81 2.95
C LEU A 107 0.08 -16.41 2.46
N ILE A 108 -0.33 -17.53 3.06
CA ILE A 108 -1.68 -18.07 2.92
C ILE A 108 -2.36 -17.98 4.28
N ALA A 109 -3.48 -17.24 4.36
CA ALA A 109 -4.38 -17.19 5.49
C ALA A 109 -5.73 -17.82 5.09
N GLY A 110 -6.13 -18.88 5.78
CA GLY A 110 -7.39 -19.59 5.55
C GLY A 110 -8.60 -18.90 6.16
N GLY A 111 -8.38 -17.91 7.03
CA GLY A 111 -9.40 -16.99 7.54
C GLY A 111 -8.99 -15.54 7.34
N ASP A 112 -9.24 -14.72 8.36
CA ASP A 112 -9.03 -13.28 8.31
C ASP A 112 -7.59 -12.88 8.62
N VAL A 113 -7.18 -11.73 8.09
CA VAL A 113 -5.99 -11.01 8.54
C VAL A 113 -6.47 -9.76 9.27
N LEU A 114 -6.43 -9.81 10.61
CA LEU A 114 -6.98 -8.78 11.47
C LEU A 114 -5.86 -7.87 11.98
N CYS A 115 -5.84 -6.62 11.54
CA CYS A 115 -4.82 -5.63 11.88
C CYS A 115 -5.42 -4.38 12.52
N THR A 116 -6.62 -4.48 13.11
CA THR A 116 -7.32 -3.38 13.76
C THR A 116 -6.40 -2.66 14.78
N ASN A 117 -6.31 -1.33 14.69
CA ASN A 117 -5.46 -0.46 15.54
C ASN A 117 -3.97 -0.82 15.57
N MET A 118 -3.46 -1.60 14.60
CA MET A 118 -2.04 -1.92 14.51
C MET A 118 -1.21 -0.69 14.13
N ALA A 119 -0.03 -0.53 14.71
CA ALA A 119 0.93 0.51 14.33
C ALA A 119 2.21 -0.09 13.76
N VAL A 120 2.61 0.33 12.56
CA VAL A 120 3.82 -0.16 11.87
C VAL A 120 4.72 1.00 11.48
N GLN A 121 5.99 0.92 11.88
CA GLN A 121 7.06 1.78 11.37
C GLN A 121 8.01 0.93 10.52
N GLY A 122 8.08 1.20 9.22
CA GLY A 122 8.71 0.35 8.21
C GLY A 122 7.68 -0.21 7.23
N ALA A 123 8.12 -0.99 6.24
CA ALA A 123 7.25 -1.50 5.19
C ALA A 123 6.41 -2.69 5.66
N PHE A 124 5.10 -2.69 5.37
CA PHE A 124 4.24 -3.87 5.44
C PHE A 124 4.10 -4.46 4.04
N ARG A 125 4.73 -5.60 3.78
CA ARG A 125 4.70 -6.26 2.47
C ARG A 125 4.02 -7.62 2.56
N LEU A 126 3.09 -7.87 1.66
CA LEU A 126 2.41 -9.16 1.49
C LEU A 126 2.19 -9.53 0.01
N PRO A 127 3.18 -9.33 -0.89
CA PRO A 127 2.97 -9.53 -2.31
C PRO A 127 2.63 -11.00 -2.62
N GLY A 128 1.58 -11.19 -3.42
CA GLY A 128 1.09 -12.51 -3.82
C GLY A 128 0.50 -13.33 -2.67
N ALA A 129 0.13 -12.70 -1.56
CA ALA A 129 -0.58 -13.40 -0.47
C ALA A 129 -2.01 -13.78 -0.88
N ALA A 130 -2.53 -14.84 -0.26
CA ALA A 130 -3.90 -15.29 -0.44
C ALA A 130 -4.61 -15.30 0.93
N ILE A 131 -5.68 -14.52 1.04
CA ILE A 131 -6.48 -14.35 2.25
C ILE A 131 -7.90 -14.82 1.91
N SER A 132 -8.33 -15.87 2.60
CA SER A 132 -9.63 -16.50 2.33
C SER A 132 -10.78 -15.76 3.03
N GLY A 133 -10.47 -14.94 4.04
CA GLY A 133 -11.42 -14.05 4.71
C GLY A 133 -11.18 -12.58 4.38
N GLU A 134 -11.46 -11.72 5.36
CA GLU A 134 -11.29 -10.27 5.30
C GLU A 134 -9.83 -9.89 5.60
N PHE A 135 -9.34 -8.83 4.95
CA PHE A 135 -8.14 -8.13 5.39
C PHE A 135 -8.54 -6.80 6.01
N ASP A 136 -8.53 -6.74 7.34
CA ASP A 136 -8.98 -5.59 8.12
C ASP A 136 -7.79 -4.77 8.65
N LEU A 137 -7.72 -3.50 8.25
CA LEU A 137 -6.77 -2.47 8.68
C LEU A 137 -7.48 -1.28 9.36
N GLU A 138 -8.71 -1.45 9.86
CA GLU A 138 -9.44 -0.43 10.60
C GLU A 138 -8.56 0.19 11.72
N GLY A 139 -8.47 1.52 11.77
CA GLY A 139 -7.67 2.23 12.76
C GLY A 139 -6.15 2.02 12.69
N ALA A 140 -5.63 1.25 11.73
CA ALA A 140 -4.19 0.98 11.65
C ALA A 140 -3.39 2.20 11.16
N SER A 141 -2.17 2.35 11.67
CA SER A 141 -1.24 3.43 11.30
C SER A 141 0.04 2.86 10.71
N LEU A 142 0.24 3.05 9.41
CA LEU A 142 1.44 2.58 8.69
C LEU A 142 2.32 3.77 8.31
N SER A 143 3.59 3.77 8.70
CA SER A 143 4.54 4.84 8.35
C SER A 143 5.81 4.27 7.74
N ASN A 144 6.05 4.64 6.48
CA ASN A 144 7.29 4.43 5.75
C ASN A 144 7.50 5.58 4.74
N PRO A 145 7.86 6.79 5.21
CA PRO A 145 7.91 8.00 4.39
C PRO A 145 8.89 7.86 3.23
N GLY A 146 8.48 8.28 2.02
CA GLY A 146 9.26 8.10 0.79
C GLY A 146 9.38 6.65 0.29
N GLY A 147 8.81 5.69 1.03
CA GLY A 147 8.78 4.26 0.74
C GLY A 147 7.37 3.73 0.49
N HIS A 148 7.21 2.42 0.64
CA HIS A 148 5.92 1.73 0.59
C HIS A 148 5.45 1.47 2.01
N ALA A 149 4.36 2.11 2.42
CA ALA A 149 3.74 1.85 3.71
C ALA A 149 3.07 0.47 3.69
N LEU A 150 2.37 0.17 2.60
CA LEU A 150 1.73 -1.12 2.33
C LEU A 150 2.01 -1.57 0.90
N ASP A 151 2.50 -2.79 0.73
CA ASP A 151 2.70 -3.46 -0.55
C ASP A 151 1.85 -4.75 -0.58
N ALA A 152 0.67 -4.65 -1.17
CA ALA A 152 -0.28 -5.73 -1.41
C ALA A 152 -0.32 -6.15 -2.89
N TYR A 153 0.79 -5.99 -3.62
CA TYR A 153 0.89 -6.36 -5.04
C TYR A 153 0.46 -7.81 -5.31
N HIS A 154 -0.48 -8.02 -6.23
CA HIS A 154 -1.07 -9.34 -6.55
C HIS A 154 -1.67 -10.12 -5.37
N THR A 155 -2.12 -9.43 -4.32
CA THR A 155 -2.83 -10.09 -3.21
C THR A 155 -4.22 -10.54 -3.65
N GLN A 156 -4.65 -11.72 -3.20
CA GLN A 156 -5.99 -12.24 -3.40
C GLN A 156 -6.73 -12.22 -2.07
N ILE A 157 -7.89 -11.57 -2.04
CA ILE A 157 -8.76 -11.45 -0.86
C ILE A 157 -10.16 -11.90 -1.27
N THR A 158 -10.72 -12.86 -0.55
CA THR A 158 -12.02 -13.45 -0.92
C THR A 158 -13.18 -12.62 -0.35
N GLU A 159 -12.97 -11.96 0.79
CA GLU A 159 -13.96 -11.04 1.37
C GLU A 159 -13.51 -9.59 1.21
N ASP A 160 -13.79 -8.73 2.18
CA ASP A 160 -13.53 -7.30 2.12
C ASP A 160 -12.06 -6.96 2.38
N PHE A 161 -11.62 -5.83 1.81
CA PHE A 161 -10.35 -5.19 2.14
C PHE A 161 -10.64 -3.85 2.80
N THR A 162 -10.60 -3.85 4.13
CA THR A 162 -11.12 -2.77 4.97
C THR A 162 -9.99 -1.89 5.49
N PHE A 163 -10.09 -0.59 5.27
CA PHE A 163 -9.19 0.44 5.82
C PHE A 163 -9.98 1.47 6.64
N HIS A 164 -11.23 1.20 7.02
CA HIS A 164 -12.08 2.23 7.61
C HIS A 164 -12.77 1.78 8.89
N PRO A 165 -13.11 2.74 9.77
CA PRO A 165 -12.61 4.12 9.82
C PRO A 165 -11.17 4.22 10.37
N GLY A 166 -10.57 5.41 10.30
CA GLY A 166 -9.41 5.77 11.14
C GLY A 166 -8.04 5.25 10.68
N PHE A 167 -7.95 4.52 9.56
CA PHE A 167 -6.67 4.14 8.99
C PHE A 167 -5.85 5.37 8.55
N SER A 168 -4.55 5.32 8.75
CA SER A 168 -3.62 6.30 8.20
C SER A 168 -2.36 5.68 7.63
N ALA A 169 -1.89 6.22 6.52
CA ALA A 169 -0.65 5.80 5.89
C ALA A 169 0.23 7.01 5.52
N GLU A 170 1.51 6.94 5.86
CA GLU A 170 2.56 7.83 5.37
C GLU A 170 3.51 7.03 4.48
N GLY A 171 3.54 7.36 3.19
CA GLY A 171 4.15 6.56 2.13
C GLY A 171 3.10 5.94 1.19
N ARG A 172 3.57 5.26 0.15
CA ARG A 172 2.70 4.69 -0.90
C ARG A 172 1.98 3.43 -0.42
N ILE A 173 0.71 3.29 -0.77
CA ILE A 173 -0.06 2.04 -0.73
C ILE A 173 -0.13 1.46 -2.14
N ILE A 174 0.31 0.21 -2.31
CA ILE A 174 0.26 -0.52 -3.57
C ILE A 174 -0.73 -1.67 -3.45
N LEU A 175 -1.77 -1.62 -4.27
CA LEU A 175 -2.76 -2.67 -4.48
C LEU A 175 -2.65 -3.28 -5.88
N SER A 176 -1.67 -2.87 -6.69
CA SER A 176 -1.62 -3.20 -8.12
C SER A 176 -1.70 -4.72 -8.37
N GLY A 177 -2.58 -5.11 -9.30
CA GLY A 177 -2.86 -6.50 -9.64
C GLY A 177 -3.60 -7.31 -8.58
N ALA A 178 -4.07 -6.70 -7.48
CA ALA A 178 -4.85 -7.38 -6.46
C ALA A 178 -6.26 -7.76 -6.96
N THR A 179 -6.79 -8.84 -6.42
CA THR A 179 -8.18 -9.28 -6.65
C THR A 179 -8.92 -9.35 -5.32
N VAL A 180 -10.04 -8.65 -5.22
CA VAL A 180 -10.90 -8.61 -4.04
C VAL A 180 -12.29 -9.05 -4.46
N ALA A 181 -12.75 -10.20 -3.97
CA ALA A 181 -14.04 -10.77 -4.37
C ALA A 181 -15.24 -10.13 -3.65
N ALA A 182 -15.00 -9.20 -2.71
CA ALA A 182 -16.01 -8.33 -2.15
C ALA A 182 -15.69 -6.84 -2.45
N ALA A 183 -15.53 -6.00 -1.43
CA ALA A 183 -15.35 -4.56 -1.54
C ALA A 183 -13.99 -4.08 -0.99
N ILE A 184 -13.55 -2.90 -1.43
CA ILE A 184 -12.43 -2.18 -0.85
C ILE A 184 -12.94 -0.87 -0.27
N GLY A 185 -12.63 -0.57 1.00
CA GLY A 185 -13.17 0.60 1.69
C GLY A 185 -12.11 1.45 2.39
N PHE A 186 -12.06 2.75 2.07
CA PHE A 186 -11.15 3.76 2.65
C PHE A 186 -11.87 4.93 3.33
N CYS A 187 -13.17 4.81 3.64
CA CYS A 187 -13.95 5.86 4.28
C CYS A 187 -13.26 6.39 5.55
N GLY A 188 -13.09 7.71 5.68
CA GLY A 188 -12.42 8.30 6.85
C GLY A 188 -10.91 8.02 6.96
N ALA A 189 -10.27 7.40 5.97
CA ALA A 189 -8.83 7.14 5.98
C ALA A 189 -8.01 8.40 5.63
N ARG A 190 -6.73 8.41 6.02
CA ARG A 190 -5.78 9.50 5.70
C ARG A 190 -4.54 8.95 5.00
N LEU A 191 -4.34 9.32 3.74
CA LEU A 191 -3.22 8.86 2.93
C LEU A 191 -2.31 10.04 2.61
N ASN A 192 -1.03 9.96 2.99
CA ASN A 192 -0.05 11.00 2.70
C ASN A 192 1.17 10.44 1.97
N ASN A 193 1.36 10.90 0.75
CA ASN A 193 2.58 10.79 -0.02
C ASN A 193 2.66 11.97 -1.00
N ALA A 194 2.64 13.20 -0.46
CA ALA A 194 2.36 14.44 -1.21
C ALA A 194 3.23 14.70 -2.46
N ASP A 195 4.46 14.17 -2.46
CA ASP A 195 5.42 14.34 -3.56
C ASP A 195 5.29 13.26 -4.66
N ASP A 196 4.39 12.28 -4.50
CA ASP A 196 4.26 11.12 -5.39
C ASP A 196 2.83 10.51 -5.29
N VAL A 197 2.65 9.24 -5.67
CA VAL A 197 1.39 8.49 -5.59
C VAL A 197 1.16 8.01 -4.17
N ALA A 198 0.04 8.38 -3.55
CA ALA A 198 -0.39 7.88 -2.25
C ALA A 198 -1.09 6.52 -2.36
N LEU A 199 -1.94 6.32 -3.38
CA LEU A 199 -2.65 5.07 -3.63
C LEU A 199 -2.47 4.60 -5.07
N GLU A 200 -1.83 3.44 -5.24
CA GLU A 200 -1.62 2.79 -6.52
C GLU A 200 -2.47 1.52 -6.61
N ALA A 201 -3.55 1.57 -7.38
CA ALA A 201 -4.44 0.45 -7.62
C ALA A 201 -4.61 0.23 -9.14
N VAL A 202 -3.51 -0.17 -9.79
CA VAL A 202 -3.44 -0.49 -11.22
C VAL A 202 -3.81 -1.95 -11.45
N ASP A 203 -4.61 -2.24 -12.48
CA ASP A 203 -5.07 -3.59 -12.84
C ASP A 203 -5.71 -4.36 -11.67
N VAL A 204 -6.42 -3.64 -10.79
CA VAL A 204 -7.14 -4.22 -9.64
C VAL A 204 -8.51 -4.70 -10.08
N SER A 205 -8.92 -5.88 -9.62
CA SER A 205 -10.27 -6.40 -9.82
C SER A 205 -11.03 -6.44 -8.50
N VAL A 206 -12.09 -5.64 -8.38
CA VAL A 206 -12.99 -5.61 -7.22
C VAL A 206 -14.37 -6.05 -7.66
N ALA A 207 -14.92 -7.13 -7.09
CA ALA A 207 -16.20 -7.66 -7.53
C ALA A 207 -17.38 -6.76 -7.14
N ARG A 208 -17.29 -6.05 -6.01
CA ARG A 208 -18.32 -5.11 -5.55
C ARG A 208 -17.83 -3.67 -5.70
N ASN A 209 -17.78 -2.90 -4.61
CA ASN A 209 -17.52 -1.47 -4.60
C ASN A 209 -16.08 -1.17 -4.20
N PHE A 210 -15.53 -0.13 -4.80
CA PHE A 210 -14.30 0.50 -4.34
C PHE A 210 -14.69 1.87 -3.78
N ASP A 211 -14.79 1.94 -2.46
CA ASP A 211 -15.25 3.13 -1.74
C ASP A 211 -14.07 3.96 -1.23
N LEU A 212 -13.79 5.04 -1.93
CA LEU A 212 -12.87 6.10 -1.56
C LEU A 212 -13.67 7.31 -1.02
N GLY A 213 -14.80 7.05 -0.35
CA GLY A 213 -15.83 8.02 0.00
C GLY A 213 -15.59 8.83 1.28
N ALA A 214 -16.67 9.06 2.04
CA ALA A 214 -16.77 10.19 2.95
C ALA A 214 -15.67 10.21 4.03
N GLY A 215 -15.02 11.36 4.17
CA GLY A 215 -13.96 11.58 5.16
C GLY A 215 -12.59 11.06 4.74
N LEU A 216 -12.44 10.42 3.58
CA LEU A 216 -11.12 10.13 3.01
C LEU A 216 -10.38 11.44 2.73
N THR A 217 -9.14 11.55 3.20
CA THR A 217 -8.21 12.61 2.79
C THR A 217 -6.98 12.00 2.15
N VAL A 218 -6.62 12.46 0.95
CA VAL A 218 -5.43 12.01 0.24
C VAL A 218 -4.58 13.22 -0.13
N ASP A 219 -3.33 13.24 0.32
CA ASP A 219 -2.28 14.13 -0.14
C ASP A 219 -1.30 13.32 -0.99
N GLY A 220 -1.43 13.39 -2.32
CA GLY A 220 -0.66 12.62 -3.30
C GLY A 220 -1.54 12.11 -4.44
N GLY A 221 -0.93 11.48 -5.44
CA GLY A 221 -1.65 10.90 -6.57
C GLY A 221 -2.46 9.65 -6.21
N ILE A 222 -3.55 9.40 -6.95
CA ILE A 222 -4.30 8.14 -6.94
C ILE A 222 -4.25 7.56 -8.36
N LYS A 223 -3.89 6.29 -8.49
CA LYS A 223 -3.85 5.56 -9.78
C LYS A 223 -4.83 4.41 -9.78
N LEU A 224 -5.63 4.33 -10.83
CA LEU A 224 -6.69 3.32 -11.02
C LEU A 224 -6.65 2.69 -12.42
N ASP A 225 -5.52 2.80 -13.11
CA ASP A 225 -5.36 2.40 -14.51
C ASP A 225 -5.67 0.91 -14.69
N GLY A 226 -6.49 0.55 -15.68
CA GLY A 226 -6.84 -0.86 -15.97
C GLY A 226 -7.74 -1.54 -14.94
N SER A 227 -8.10 -0.87 -13.84
CA SER A 227 -8.89 -1.46 -12.75
C SER A 227 -10.35 -1.67 -13.12
N ARG A 228 -10.91 -2.78 -12.63
CA ARG A 228 -12.28 -3.23 -12.85
C ARG A 228 -13.03 -3.24 -11.53
N ILE A 229 -14.07 -2.42 -11.43
CA ILE A 229 -14.95 -2.34 -10.26
C ILE A 229 -16.33 -2.84 -10.68
N GLY A 230 -16.81 -3.90 -10.04
CA GLY A 230 -18.04 -4.58 -10.47
C GLY A 230 -19.32 -3.79 -10.21
N THR A 231 -19.32 -2.89 -9.23
CA THR A 231 -20.47 -2.02 -8.94
C THR A 231 -20.13 -0.55 -9.06
N GLN A 232 -19.60 0.08 -8.01
CA GLN A 232 -19.39 1.53 -7.95
C GLN A 232 -17.98 1.85 -7.43
N LEU A 233 -17.33 2.77 -8.14
CA LEU A 233 -16.20 3.54 -7.64
C LEU A 233 -16.72 4.85 -7.07
N SER A 234 -16.53 5.08 -5.77
CA SER A 234 -17.07 6.25 -5.07
C SER A 234 -15.94 7.15 -4.56
N PHE A 235 -16.04 8.46 -4.80
CA PHE A 235 -15.21 9.49 -4.19
C PHE A 235 -16.05 10.52 -3.42
N ARG A 236 -17.28 10.13 -3.04
CA ARG A 236 -18.24 11.04 -2.41
C ARG A 236 -17.64 11.61 -1.13
N ASP A 237 -17.63 12.93 -1.00
CA ASP A 237 -17.12 13.66 0.17
C ASP A 237 -15.65 13.37 0.52
N ALA A 238 -14.85 12.92 -0.46
CA ALA A 238 -13.42 12.74 -0.33
C ALA A 238 -12.68 14.06 -0.59
N THR A 239 -11.60 14.31 0.16
CA THR A 239 -10.67 15.42 -0.08
C THR A 239 -9.42 14.89 -0.75
N LEU A 240 -9.28 15.16 -2.05
CA LEU A 240 -8.11 14.75 -2.83
C LEU A 240 -7.24 15.97 -3.13
N ARG A 241 -5.97 15.90 -2.76
CA ARG A 241 -4.97 16.96 -2.96
C ARG A 241 -3.76 16.33 -3.59
N ASN A 242 -3.22 16.99 -4.61
CA ASN A 242 -1.93 16.64 -5.19
C ASN A 242 -1.12 17.93 -5.33
N PRO A 243 -0.49 18.41 -4.23
CA PRO A 243 0.17 19.71 -4.23
C PRO A 243 1.30 19.77 -5.25
N GLY A 244 2.07 18.68 -5.44
CA GLY A 244 3.11 18.60 -6.47
C GLY A 244 2.54 18.72 -7.88
N GLY A 245 1.49 17.95 -8.20
CA GLY A 245 0.82 18.02 -9.51
C GLY A 245 0.16 19.38 -9.78
N MET A 246 -0.48 19.97 -8.76
CA MET A 246 -1.09 21.30 -8.85
C MET A 246 -0.05 22.41 -9.04
N ALA A 247 1.11 22.30 -8.40
CA ALA A 247 2.20 23.26 -8.57
C ALA A 247 2.74 23.25 -10.01
N LEU A 248 2.92 22.06 -10.59
CA LEU A 248 3.33 21.92 -12.00
C LEU A 248 2.28 22.51 -12.95
N LEU A 249 1.00 22.21 -12.71
CA LEU A 249 -0.11 22.76 -13.50
C LEU A 249 -0.18 24.29 -13.41
N ALA A 250 -0.04 24.85 -12.20
CA ALA A 250 -0.05 26.29 -11.98
C ALA A 250 1.15 26.97 -12.67
N CYS A 251 2.35 26.41 -12.55
CA CYS A 251 3.55 26.92 -13.22
C CYS A 251 3.38 26.97 -14.75
N GLY A 252 2.88 25.89 -15.36
CA GLY A 252 2.65 25.87 -16.81
C GLY A 252 1.51 26.82 -17.22
N ALA A 253 0.39 26.83 -16.51
CA ALA A 253 -0.76 27.67 -16.85
C ALA A 253 -0.42 29.17 -16.75
N LEU A 254 0.34 29.58 -15.72
CA LEU A 254 0.81 30.96 -15.57
C LEU A 254 1.81 31.32 -16.68
N PHE A 255 2.76 30.44 -16.99
CA PHE A 255 3.76 30.72 -18.02
C PHE A 255 3.12 30.84 -19.41
N PHE A 256 2.31 29.87 -19.82
CA PHE A 256 1.70 29.85 -21.15
C PHE A 256 0.53 30.83 -21.28
N GLY A 257 -0.07 31.26 -20.16
CA GLY A 257 -1.02 32.37 -20.14
C GLY A 257 -0.33 33.73 -20.36
N ALA A 258 0.91 33.89 -19.90
CA ALA A 258 1.71 35.08 -20.19
C ALA A 258 2.39 35.02 -21.56
N HIS A 259 2.75 33.81 -22.03
CA HIS A 259 3.48 33.57 -23.28
C HIS A 259 2.74 32.54 -24.14
N HIS A 260 1.76 33.02 -24.91
CA HIS A 260 0.92 32.16 -25.73
C HIS A 260 1.77 31.48 -26.82
N PRO A 261 1.77 30.13 -26.90
CA PRO A 261 2.39 29.43 -28.02
C PRO A 261 1.67 29.77 -29.32
N ALA A 262 2.43 29.82 -30.42
CA ALA A 262 1.85 30.13 -31.72
C ALA A 262 1.08 28.93 -32.28
N PRO A 263 -0.07 29.14 -32.94
CA PRO A 263 -0.78 28.06 -33.61
C PRO A 263 0.06 27.51 -34.76
N LEU A 264 0.06 26.19 -34.92
CA LEU A 264 0.74 25.51 -36.03
C LEU A 264 0.02 25.75 -37.36
N GLU A 265 -1.33 25.72 -37.34
CA GLU A 265 -2.19 26.07 -38.48
C GLU A 265 -3.21 27.13 -38.04
N ALA A 266 -2.96 28.40 -38.37
CA ALA A 266 -3.71 29.55 -37.86
C ALA A 266 -5.22 29.51 -38.16
N GLU A 267 -5.64 28.87 -39.27
CA GLU A 267 -7.06 28.77 -39.66
C GLU A 267 -7.80 27.57 -39.03
N LYS A 268 -7.08 26.60 -38.46
CA LYS A 268 -7.66 25.37 -37.90
C LYS A 268 -7.45 25.21 -36.39
N ALA A 269 -6.61 26.05 -35.79
CA ALA A 269 -6.31 25.97 -34.36
C ALA A 269 -7.55 26.35 -33.51
N PRO A 270 -7.90 25.55 -32.49
CA PRO A 270 -8.94 25.93 -31.54
C PRO A 270 -8.51 27.15 -30.72
N PRO A 271 -9.42 27.84 -30.02
CA PRO A 271 -9.03 28.87 -29.06
C PRO A 271 -8.03 28.34 -28.03
N PHE A 272 -6.96 29.10 -27.80
CA PHE A 272 -5.90 28.71 -26.87
C PHE A 272 -6.38 28.75 -25.42
N ASN A 273 -6.05 27.73 -24.64
CA ASN A 273 -6.25 27.71 -23.20
C ASN A 273 -5.01 27.17 -22.48
N ALA A 274 -4.35 28.04 -21.71
CA ALA A 274 -3.09 27.71 -21.03
C ALA A 274 -3.20 26.55 -20.02
N VAL A 275 -4.34 26.41 -19.35
CA VAL A 275 -4.58 25.32 -18.38
C VAL A 275 -4.67 23.99 -19.12
N PHE A 276 -5.50 23.90 -20.17
CA PHE A 276 -5.66 22.68 -20.95
C PHE A 276 -4.41 22.32 -21.75
N TYR A 277 -3.69 23.32 -22.26
CA TYR A 277 -2.38 23.12 -22.89
C TYR A 277 -1.37 22.51 -21.90
N THR A 278 -1.30 23.04 -20.68
CA THR A 278 -0.43 22.49 -19.63
C THR A 278 -0.86 21.09 -19.20
N LEU A 279 -2.17 20.81 -19.16
CA LEU A 279 -2.69 19.48 -18.88
C LEU A 279 -2.31 18.47 -19.98
N ASP A 280 -2.43 18.84 -21.26
CA ASP A 280 -1.98 17.99 -22.37
C ASP A 280 -0.48 17.67 -22.29
N LEU A 281 0.34 18.59 -21.77
CA LEU A 281 1.77 18.33 -21.54
C LEU A 281 2.01 17.40 -20.35
N LEU A 282 1.27 17.55 -19.24
CA LEU A 282 1.47 16.79 -18.00
C LEU A 282 0.83 15.39 -18.04
N VAL A 283 -0.29 15.24 -18.75
CA VAL A 283 -1.03 13.99 -18.83
C VAL A 283 -0.60 13.25 -20.11
N PRO A 284 -0.04 12.03 -20.01
CA PRO A 284 0.48 11.27 -21.17
C PRO A 284 -0.63 10.72 -22.10
N ILE A 285 -1.85 11.22 -21.97
CA ILE A 285 -2.99 10.94 -22.82
C ILE A 285 -3.42 12.31 -23.37
N THR A 286 -3.13 12.57 -24.64
CA THR A 286 -3.56 13.81 -25.30
C THR A 286 -5.08 13.83 -25.35
N ALA A 287 -5.69 14.69 -24.53
CA ALA A 287 -7.14 14.66 -24.29
C ALA A 287 -7.84 15.92 -24.80
N PHE A 288 -7.14 17.06 -24.81
CA PHE A 288 -7.77 18.37 -25.09
C PHE A 288 -7.35 18.99 -26.43
N GLY A 289 -6.39 18.39 -27.12
CA GLY A 289 -5.98 18.77 -28.48
C GLY A 289 -5.28 20.13 -28.58
N GLN A 290 -4.88 20.72 -27.46
CA GLN A 290 -4.16 22.00 -27.41
C GLN A 290 -2.68 21.78 -27.74
N GLU A 291 -2.04 20.75 -27.18
CA GLU A 291 -0.62 20.46 -27.42
C GLU A 291 -0.31 20.19 -28.91
N ALA A 292 -1.19 19.46 -29.59
CA ALA A 292 -1.07 19.17 -31.02
C ALA A 292 -1.32 20.39 -31.93
N ALA A 293 -2.00 21.44 -31.44
CA ALA A 293 -2.37 22.61 -32.24
C ALA A 293 -1.41 23.80 -32.07
N PHE A 294 -0.60 23.81 -31.00
CA PHE A 294 0.20 24.96 -30.59
C PHE A 294 1.64 24.57 -30.27
N ALA A 295 2.60 25.32 -30.83
CA ALA A 295 4.03 25.07 -30.60
C ALA A 295 4.68 26.23 -29.82
N PRO A 296 5.19 25.99 -28.60
CA PRO A 296 5.92 26.97 -27.83
C PRO A 296 7.34 27.11 -28.40
N ARG A 297 7.91 28.30 -28.28
CA ARG A 297 9.27 28.61 -28.74
C ARG A 297 10.13 29.11 -27.59
N ASP A 298 11.43 29.12 -27.81
CA ASP A 298 12.44 29.65 -26.88
C ASP A 298 12.34 29.01 -25.49
N SER A 299 12.21 29.81 -24.44
CA SER A 299 12.07 29.35 -23.06
C SER A 299 10.82 28.49 -22.84
N GLY A 300 9.75 28.74 -23.59
CA GLY A 300 8.51 27.96 -23.52
C GLY A 300 8.68 26.52 -23.99
N GLN A 301 9.60 26.27 -24.93
CA GLN A 301 9.89 24.92 -25.41
C GLN A 301 10.58 24.08 -24.33
N TRP A 302 11.54 24.66 -23.62
CA TRP A 302 12.21 23.98 -22.51
C TRP A 302 11.25 23.71 -21.34
N LEU A 303 10.37 24.65 -21.02
CA LEU A 303 9.33 24.43 -20.02
C LEU A 303 8.35 23.34 -20.44
N ALA A 304 7.91 23.33 -21.71
CA ALA A 304 7.05 22.28 -22.24
C ALA A 304 7.71 20.90 -22.09
N TYR A 305 8.99 20.77 -22.46
CA TYR A 305 9.75 19.53 -22.25
C TYR A 305 9.88 19.15 -20.78
N ALA A 306 10.12 20.11 -19.89
CA ALA A 306 10.21 19.83 -18.45
C ALA A 306 8.86 19.37 -17.88
N LEU A 307 7.75 19.99 -18.29
CA LEU A 307 6.40 19.59 -17.89
C LEU A 307 6.05 18.22 -18.46
N THR A 308 6.35 17.96 -19.73
CA THR A 308 6.16 16.64 -20.34
C THR A 308 7.01 15.58 -19.65
N ALA A 309 8.28 15.84 -19.39
CA ALA A 309 9.14 14.93 -18.64
C ALA A 309 8.62 14.69 -17.21
N ALA A 310 8.14 15.74 -16.52
CA ALA A 310 7.54 15.61 -15.20
C ALA A 310 6.24 14.78 -15.23
N GLY A 311 5.39 15.00 -16.25
CA GLY A 311 4.21 14.21 -16.54
C GLY A 311 4.55 12.75 -16.80
N TRP A 312 5.58 12.49 -17.62
CA TRP A 312 6.12 11.15 -17.83
C TRP A 312 6.74 10.57 -16.57
N ILE A 313 7.41 11.32 -15.69
CA ILE A 313 7.93 10.80 -14.41
C ILE A 313 6.76 10.42 -13.48
N LEU A 314 5.76 11.30 -13.38
CA LEU A 314 4.50 11.01 -12.67
C LEU A 314 3.83 9.76 -13.26
N ALA A 315 3.94 9.52 -14.56
CA ALA A 315 3.40 8.34 -15.23
C ALA A 315 4.32 7.09 -15.20
N THR A 316 5.65 7.23 -15.18
CA THR A 316 6.64 6.15 -15.37
C THR A 316 7.33 5.69 -14.09
N THR A 317 7.18 6.43 -12.98
CA THR A 317 7.33 5.84 -11.63
C THR A 317 6.46 4.58 -11.43
N VAL A 318 5.54 4.31 -12.36
CA VAL A 318 4.76 3.07 -12.56
C VAL A 318 5.56 1.98 -13.30
N GLY A 319 6.17 2.28 -14.45
CA GLY A 319 6.75 1.25 -15.34
C GLY A 319 8.09 0.68 -14.87
N ALA A 320 8.98 1.52 -14.31
CA ALA A 320 10.33 1.08 -13.94
C ALA A 320 10.36 0.11 -12.73
N ARG A 321 9.30 0.07 -11.92
CA ARG A 321 9.19 -0.86 -10.78
C ARG A 321 8.57 -2.21 -11.14
N ILE A 322 7.69 -2.28 -12.14
CA ILE A 322 7.16 -3.55 -12.67
C ILE A 322 8.31 -4.42 -13.24
N SER A 323 9.25 -3.81 -13.96
CA SER A 323 10.40 -4.53 -14.52
C SER A 323 11.37 -5.08 -13.45
N ARG A 324 11.55 -4.37 -12.32
CA ARG A 324 12.36 -4.87 -11.19
C ARG A 324 11.67 -5.94 -10.34
N ALA A 325 10.34 -6.01 -10.34
CA ALA A 325 9.60 -7.08 -9.70
C ALA A 325 9.65 -8.39 -10.51
N ILE A 326 9.76 -8.28 -11.85
CA ILE A 326 9.88 -9.42 -12.75
C ILE A 326 11.33 -9.92 -12.84
N SER A 327 12.34 -9.04 -12.77
CA SER A 327 13.76 -9.44 -12.89
C SER A 327 14.35 -10.11 -11.62
N ARG A 328 13.52 -10.42 -10.62
CA ARG A 328 13.92 -11.13 -9.39
C ARG A 328 13.11 -12.41 -9.13
N GLN A 329 12.39 -12.91 -10.13
CA GLN A 329 11.93 -14.30 -10.15
C GLN A 329 13.06 -15.25 -10.51
#